data_AF-A0A7X6NUG5-F1
#
_entry.id   AF-A0A7X6NUG5-F1
#
_cell.length_a   1.000
_cell.length_b   1.000
_cell.length_c   1.000
_cell.angle_alpha   90.00
_cell.angle_beta   90.00
_cell.angle_gamma   90.00
#
_symmetry.space_group_name_H-M   'P 1'
#
loop_
_entity.id
_entity.type
_entity.pdbx_description
1 polymer ?
#
loop_
_entity_poly.entity_id
_entity_poly.type
_entity_poly.pdbx_seq_one_letter_code
_entity_poly.pdbx_strand_id
1 'polypeptide(L)'
;MANGEKPTLSNRQSSFSAAFKQFICEDWAPYNSELPTPLPGAVAAAAHRKRLSDLYRGERLIIPAGGLKTRSNDCDYAFRPHSAFTWLTGLGSDREPDSVLVMEPTAGGHTSTLYFHPRVPRTDEEFYGNPRYGEMWVGQRESLEEMAALAQLHTASIDELEAALQKMASQTPTRMLRETDPKLANKLDAWRGRAEQQDAELVVT
;
A
#
# COMPACT_ATOMS: atom_id res chain seq x y z
N MET A 1 -9.26 12.10 13.54
CA MET A 1 -10.17 11.10 14.14
C MET A 1 -10.82 10.34 12.99
N ALA A 2 -10.26 9.20 12.60
CA ALA A 2 -10.86 8.35 11.58
C ALA A 2 -12.09 7.70 12.20
N ASN A 3 -13.28 8.18 11.82
CA ASN A 3 -14.55 7.63 12.26
C ASN A 3 -14.92 6.48 11.29
N GLY A 4 -14.08 5.45 11.27
CA GLY A 4 -14.36 4.19 10.59
C GLY A 4 -15.15 3.30 11.53
N GLU A 5 -16.35 2.87 11.11
CA GLU A 5 -17.17 1.93 11.86
C GLU A 5 -16.36 0.66 12.15
N LYS A 6 -16.15 0.34 13.43
CA LYS A 6 -15.32 -0.80 13.83
C LYS A 6 -15.98 -2.10 13.32
N PRO A 7 -15.23 -2.98 12.63
CA PRO A 7 -15.78 -4.22 12.12
C PRO A 7 -16.36 -5.06 13.26
N THR A 8 -17.54 -5.65 13.03
CA THR A 8 -18.23 -6.51 13.97
C THR A 8 -17.35 -7.73 14.28
N LEU A 9 -16.97 -7.87 15.55
CA LEU A 9 -16.17 -9.01 16.01
C LEU A 9 -16.93 -10.31 15.77
N SER A 10 -16.23 -11.32 15.22
CA SER A 10 -16.78 -12.67 15.02
C SER A 10 -17.18 -13.30 16.36
N ASN A 11 -18.12 -14.26 16.33
CA ASN A 11 -18.67 -14.97 17.50
C ASN A 11 -17.64 -15.63 18.46
N ARG A 12 -16.34 -15.59 18.17
CA ARG A 12 -15.25 -16.12 19.02
C ARG A 12 -14.32 -15.06 19.59
N GLN A 13 -14.53 -13.78 19.28
CA GLN A 13 -13.68 -12.68 19.76
C GLN A 13 -14.43 -11.87 20.81
N SER A 14 -13.93 -11.89 22.04
CA SER A 14 -14.39 -10.97 23.09
C SER A 14 -13.77 -9.59 22.90
N SER A 15 -14.50 -8.55 23.28
CA SER A 15 -13.92 -7.21 23.36
C SER A 15 -12.85 -7.16 24.46
N PHE A 16 -11.76 -6.44 24.19
CA PHE A 16 -10.71 -6.24 25.18
C PHE A 16 -11.21 -5.38 26.35
N SER A 17 -10.88 -5.78 27.59
CA SER A 17 -11.23 -5.03 28.78
C SER A 17 -10.52 -3.67 28.83
N ALA A 18 -11.11 -2.69 29.51
CA ALA A 18 -10.49 -1.36 29.67
C ALA A 18 -9.11 -1.45 30.36
N ALA A 19 -8.98 -2.31 31.38
CA ALA A 19 -7.71 -2.55 32.07
C ALA A 19 -6.62 -3.09 31.12
N PHE A 20 -6.98 -4.02 30.22
CA PHE A 20 -6.03 -4.52 29.21
C PHE A 20 -5.62 -3.43 28.23
N LYS A 21 -6.59 -2.65 27.72
CA LYS A 21 -6.31 -1.57 26.76
C LYS A 21 -5.36 -0.52 27.33
N GLN A 22 -5.49 -0.21 28.62
CA GLN A 22 -4.55 0.67 29.31
C GLN A 22 -3.17 0.04 29.40
N PHE A 23 -3.07 -1.17 29.95
CA PHE A 23 -1.80 -1.86 30.16
C PHE A 23 -1.01 -2.10 28.86
N ILE A 24 -1.67 -2.57 27.80
CA ILE A 24 -1.00 -2.98 26.55
C ILE A 24 -0.37 -1.80 25.79
N CYS A 25 -0.77 -0.55 26.10
CA CYS A 25 -0.24 0.64 25.43
C CYS A 25 0.93 1.28 26.18
N GLU A 26 1.21 0.86 27.41
CA GLU A 26 2.20 1.46 28.30
C GLU A 26 3.62 0.90 28.09
N ASP A 27 4.64 1.64 28.50
CA ASP A 27 6.05 1.23 28.63
C ASP A 27 6.76 0.64 27.39
N TRP A 28 6.22 0.86 26.20
CA TRP A 28 6.92 0.50 24.97
C TRP A 28 8.08 1.45 24.66
N ALA A 29 9.22 0.88 24.24
CA ALA A 29 10.38 1.66 23.81
C ALA A 29 9.99 2.70 22.74
N PRO A 30 10.51 3.94 22.80
CA PRO A 30 10.21 4.96 21.80
C PRO A 30 10.71 4.52 20.42
N TYR A 31 10.04 4.98 19.36
CA TYR A 31 10.54 4.79 18.01
C TYR A 31 11.80 5.61 17.79
N ASN A 32 12.67 5.13 16.90
CA ASN A 32 13.86 5.88 16.52
C ASN A 32 13.44 7.19 15.82
N SER A 33 14.02 8.31 16.23
CA SER A 33 13.81 9.60 15.57
C SER A 33 14.61 9.76 14.27
N GLU A 34 15.65 8.95 14.08
CA GLU A 34 16.45 8.96 12.87
C GLU A 34 15.75 8.20 11.74
N LEU A 35 15.62 8.87 10.60
CA LEU A 35 15.05 8.25 9.41
C LEU A 35 16.01 7.19 8.84
N PRO A 36 15.49 6.07 8.35
CA PRO A 36 16.28 4.99 7.78
C PRO A 36 16.97 5.42 6.47
N THR A 37 18.14 4.84 6.21
CA THR A 37 18.84 4.99 4.93
C THR A 37 18.04 4.36 3.79
N PRO A 38 18.02 4.95 2.59
CA PRO A 38 17.33 4.39 1.43
C PRO A 38 17.75 2.95 1.13
N LEU A 39 16.78 2.14 0.67
CA LEU A 39 17.06 0.81 0.16
C LEU A 39 17.92 0.91 -1.11
N PRO A 40 18.92 0.03 -1.30
CA PRO A 40 19.71 0.01 -2.54
C PRO A 40 18.84 -0.10 -3.81
N GLY A 41 17.73 -0.87 -3.73
CA GLY A 41 16.78 -1.02 -4.82
C GLY A 41 16.01 0.27 -5.15
N ALA A 42 15.72 1.11 -4.16
CA ALA A 42 14.98 2.36 -4.35
C ALA A 42 15.73 3.35 -5.26
N VAL A 43 17.07 3.37 -5.13
CA VAL A 43 17.94 4.23 -5.96
C VAL A 43 17.84 3.84 -7.44
N ALA A 44 17.87 2.54 -7.76
CA ALA A 44 17.70 2.06 -9.12
C ALA A 44 16.26 2.26 -9.63
N ALA A 45 15.28 2.04 -8.77
CA ALA A 45 13.86 2.16 -9.09
C ALA A 45 13.44 3.56 -9.57
N ALA A 46 14.10 4.62 -9.09
CA ALA A 46 13.86 5.99 -9.57
C ALA A 46 14.09 6.12 -11.10
N ALA A 47 15.15 5.52 -11.62
CA ALA A 47 15.43 5.52 -13.06
C ALA A 47 14.40 4.70 -13.85
N HIS A 48 13.89 3.61 -13.27
CA HIS A 48 12.83 2.78 -13.86
C HIS A 48 11.51 3.54 -13.98
N ARG A 49 11.09 4.22 -12.90
CA ARG A 49 9.90 5.09 -12.92
C ARG A 49 10.05 6.21 -13.95
N LYS A 50 11.23 6.81 -14.09
CA LYS A 50 11.47 7.81 -15.14
C LYS A 50 11.23 7.25 -16.55
N ARG A 51 11.71 6.04 -16.83
CA ARG A 51 11.50 5.39 -18.15
C ARG A 51 10.01 5.19 -18.45
N LEU A 52 9.24 4.67 -17.49
CA LEU A 52 7.79 4.54 -17.65
C LEU A 52 7.11 5.89 -17.80
N SER A 53 7.56 6.89 -17.04
CA SER A 53 7.05 8.24 -17.12
C SER A 53 7.24 8.88 -18.50
N ASP A 54 8.32 8.54 -19.20
CA ASP A 54 8.60 9.04 -20.54
C ASP A 54 7.76 8.33 -21.62
N LEU A 55 7.36 7.06 -21.38
CA LEU A 55 6.54 6.26 -22.28
C LEU A 55 5.04 6.61 -22.18
N TYR A 56 4.52 6.77 -20.97
CA TYR A 56 3.08 6.94 -20.72
C TYR A 56 2.74 8.37 -20.29
N ARG A 57 3.13 9.36 -21.09
CA ARG A 57 2.92 10.77 -20.74
C ARG A 57 1.43 11.10 -20.67
N GLY A 58 1.01 11.77 -19.60
CA GLY A 58 -0.38 12.21 -19.43
C GLY A 58 -1.33 11.10 -18.97
N GLU A 59 -0.83 9.88 -18.74
CA GLU A 59 -1.61 8.75 -18.28
C GLU A 59 -1.25 8.42 -16.82
N ARG A 60 -2.23 8.07 -15.99
CA ARG A 60 -1.96 7.54 -14.65
C ARG A 60 -1.55 6.08 -14.76
N LEU A 61 -0.51 5.67 -14.02
CA LEU A 61 -0.13 4.26 -13.89
C LEU A 61 -0.43 3.75 -12.48
N ILE A 62 -1.11 2.62 -12.37
CA ILE A 62 -1.45 1.98 -11.09
C ILE A 62 -0.83 0.58 -11.07
N ILE A 63 0.08 0.37 -10.13
CA ILE A 63 0.84 -0.87 -9.98
C ILE A 63 0.62 -1.39 -8.56
N PRO A 64 -0.32 -2.32 -8.35
CA PRO A 64 -0.49 -2.97 -7.06
C PRO A 64 0.69 -3.92 -6.76
N ALA A 65 1.02 -4.09 -5.47
CA ALA A 65 1.97 -5.08 -5.00
C ALA A 65 1.39 -6.50 -5.00
N GLY A 66 0.07 -6.60 -4.80
CA GLY A 66 -0.64 -7.84 -4.56
C GLY A 66 -0.75 -8.15 -3.07
N GLY A 67 -1.53 -9.18 -2.75
CA GLY A 67 -1.82 -9.57 -1.37
C GLY A 67 -1.23 -10.91 -0.97
N LEU A 68 -1.30 -11.20 0.33
CA LEU A 68 -0.96 -12.50 0.90
C LEU A 68 -1.77 -13.64 0.24
N LYS A 69 -1.14 -14.82 0.17
CA LYS A 69 -1.75 -16.04 -0.38
C LYS A 69 -1.79 -17.11 0.70
N THR A 70 -2.98 -17.58 0.99
CA THR A 70 -3.20 -18.63 2.00
C THR A 70 -2.58 -19.95 1.55
N ARG A 71 -1.77 -20.54 2.43
CA ARG A 71 -1.20 -21.88 2.28
C ARG A 71 -2.12 -22.92 2.92
N SER A 72 -2.55 -22.68 4.15
CA SER A 72 -3.43 -23.57 4.90
C SER A 72 -4.06 -22.82 6.07
N ASN A 73 -5.39 -22.84 6.18
CA ASN A 73 -6.13 -22.15 7.23
C ASN A 73 -5.75 -20.65 7.35
N ASP A 74 -5.21 -20.24 8.51
CA ASP A 74 -4.76 -18.90 8.85
C ASP A 74 -3.27 -18.67 8.54
N CYS A 75 -2.60 -19.63 7.90
CA CYS A 75 -1.20 -19.55 7.53
C CYS A 75 -1.05 -19.17 6.06
N ASP A 76 -0.42 -18.02 5.80
CA ASP A 76 -0.06 -17.54 4.48
C ASP A 76 1.34 -18.03 4.04
N TYR A 77 1.58 -18.03 2.74
CA TYR A 77 2.94 -18.09 2.20
C TYR A 77 3.70 -16.79 2.51
N ALA A 78 5.03 -16.85 2.52
CA ALA A 78 5.89 -15.66 2.56
C ALA A 78 5.48 -14.68 1.45
N PHE A 79 5.41 -13.40 1.78
CA PHE A 79 4.86 -12.43 0.85
C PHE A 79 5.86 -12.15 -0.26
N ARG A 80 5.39 -12.27 -1.50
CA ARG A 80 6.15 -11.90 -2.68
C ARG A 80 5.35 -10.89 -3.49
N PRO A 81 5.77 -9.62 -3.55
CA PRO A 81 5.12 -8.63 -4.38
C PRO A 81 5.28 -8.94 -5.87
N HIS A 82 4.38 -8.36 -6.68
CA HIS A 82 4.45 -8.45 -8.12
C HIS A 82 5.77 -7.88 -8.65
N SER A 83 6.39 -8.55 -9.63
CA SER A 83 7.71 -8.18 -10.15
C SER A 83 7.78 -6.73 -10.66
N ALA A 84 6.72 -6.25 -11.33
CA ALA A 84 6.63 -4.86 -11.79
C ALA A 84 6.62 -3.87 -10.61
N PHE A 85 5.92 -4.19 -9.53
CA PHE A 85 5.90 -3.36 -8.31
C PHE A 85 7.31 -3.29 -7.70
N THR A 86 7.95 -4.44 -7.48
CA THR A 86 9.32 -4.54 -6.97
C THR A 86 10.31 -3.74 -7.81
N TRP A 87 10.19 -3.84 -9.13
CA TRP A 87 11.08 -3.14 -10.06
C TRP A 87 10.92 -1.61 -10.01
N LEU A 88 9.71 -1.12 -9.73
CA LEU A 88 9.38 0.31 -9.69
C LEU A 88 9.50 0.96 -8.31
N THR A 89 9.46 0.19 -7.23
CA THR A 89 9.60 0.70 -5.86
C THR A 89 10.97 0.39 -5.24
N GLY A 90 11.59 -0.73 -5.64
CA GLY A 90 12.77 -1.26 -4.98
C GLY A 90 12.46 -1.98 -3.65
N LEU A 91 11.18 -2.11 -3.29
CA LEU A 91 10.73 -2.89 -2.15
C LEU A 91 10.82 -4.38 -2.48
N GLY A 92 11.57 -5.12 -1.66
CA GLY A 92 11.78 -6.56 -1.82
C GLY A 92 10.64 -7.41 -1.27
N SER A 93 10.89 -8.72 -1.13
CA SER A 93 9.97 -9.67 -0.50
C SER A 93 9.68 -9.33 0.97
N ASP A 94 8.58 -9.88 1.48
CA ASP A 94 8.13 -9.78 2.88
C ASP A 94 7.88 -8.34 3.38
N ARG A 95 7.54 -7.42 2.46
CA ARG A 95 7.16 -6.04 2.79
C ARG A 95 5.89 -5.60 2.09
N GLU A 96 5.03 -4.92 2.83
CA GLU A 96 3.88 -4.16 2.32
C GLU A 96 2.93 -4.91 1.37
N PRO A 97 2.32 -6.03 1.83
CA PRO A 97 1.18 -6.61 1.12
C PRO A 97 0.05 -5.58 0.99
N ASP A 98 -0.74 -5.73 -0.07
CA ASP A 98 -1.92 -4.89 -0.35
C ASP A 98 -1.58 -3.40 -0.63
N SER A 99 -0.29 -3.05 -0.80
CA SER A 99 0.16 -1.72 -1.20
C SER A 99 0.01 -1.47 -2.71
N VAL A 100 -0.05 -0.19 -3.09
CA VAL A 100 -0.25 0.26 -4.47
C VAL A 100 0.66 1.44 -4.79
N LEU A 101 1.48 1.30 -5.82
CA LEU A 101 2.21 2.41 -6.41
C LEU A 101 1.31 3.10 -7.43
N VAL A 102 1.09 4.40 -7.26
CA VAL A 102 0.40 5.24 -8.24
C VAL A 102 1.38 6.27 -8.79
N MET A 103 1.49 6.33 -10.11
CA MET A 103 2.20 7.39 -10.81
C MET A 103 1.15 8.33 -11.42
N GLU A 104 1.00 9.51 -10.83
CA GLU A 104 0.08 10.55 -11.30
C GLU A 104 0.77 11.42 -12.35
N PRO A 105 0.15 11.67 -13.52
CA PRO A 105 0.75 12.47 -14.57
C PRO A 105 0.81 13.94 -14.15
N THR A 106 1.90 14.59 -14.54
CA THR A 106 2.17 16.02 -14.36
C THR A 106 2.75 16.59 -15.66
N ALA A 107 2.91 17.92 -15.74
CA ALA A 107 3.50 18.55 -16.92
C ALA A 107 4.92 18.04 -17.26
N GLY A 108 5.69 17.58 -16.25
CA GLY A 108 7.08 17.15 -16.41
C GLY A 108 7.29 15.63 -16.43
N GLY A 109 6.23 14.81 -16.35
CA GLY A 109 6.34 13.37 -16.16
C GLY A 109 5.32 12.88 -15.15
N HIS A 110 5.75 12.18 -14.09
CA HIS A 110 4.86 11.69 -13.05
C HIS A 110 5.35 12.01 -11.64
N THR A 111 4.41 12.24 -10.74
CA THR A 111 4.63 12.16 -9.30
C THR A 111 4.27 10.74 -8.85
N SER A 112 5.21 10.05 -8.19
CA SER A 112 5.02 8.67 -7.74
C SER A 112 4.72 8.63 -6.25
N THR A 113 3.56 8.06 -5.88
CA THR A 113 3.10 7.89 -4.51
C THR A 113 2.85 6.42 -4.21
N LEU A 114 3.47 5.92 -3.14
CA LEU A 114 3.22 4.60 -2.58
C LEU A 114 2.11 4.69 -1.54
N TYR A 115 0.97 4.08 -1.84
CA TYR A 115 -0.13 3.88 -0.89
C TYR A 115 0.08 2.54 -0.19
N PHE A 116 0.22 2.57 1.13
CA PHE A 116 0.41 1.36 1.95
C PHE A 116 -0.27 1.52 3.30
N HIS A 117 -0.27 0.48 4.12
CA HIS A 117 -0.88 0.52 5.45
C HIS A 117 0.15 1.01 6.49
N PRO A 118 0.25 2.32 6.80
CA PRO A 118 1.29 2.79 7.71
C PRO A 118 1.07 2.26 9.13
N ARG A 119 2.12 2.36 9.95
CA ARG A 119 1.96 2.11 11.38
C ARG A 119 0.88 3.01 12.01
N VAL A 120 0.15 2.45 12.97
CA VAL A 120 -0.80 3.18 13.81
C VAL A 120 -0.20 3.56 15.15
N PRO A 121 -0.72 4.58 15.85
CA PRO A 121 -0.37 4.82 17.24
C PRO A 121 -0.61 3.58 18.10
N ARG A 122 0.23 3.34 19.12
CA ARG A 122 0.06 2.18 20.02
C ARG A 122 -1.26 2.17 20.81
N THR A 123 -1.88 3.34 20.92
CA THR A 123 -3.21 3.53 21.52
C THR A 123 -4.35 3.09 20.60
N ASP A 124 -4.08 2.86 19.32
CA ASP A 124 -5.07 2.31 18.39
C ASP A 124 -5.26 0.82 18.65
N GLU A 125 -6.51 0.35 18.55
CA GLU A 125 -6.84 -1.05 18.75
C GLU A 125 -6.22 -1.96 17.69
N GLU A 126 -5.91 -1.44 16.51
CA GLU A 126 -5.21 -2.18 15.48
C GLU A 126 -3.81 -2.64 15.94
N PHE A 127 -3.10 -1.85 16.75
CA PHE A 127 -1.75 -2.17 17.23
C PHE A 127 -1.67 -3.56 17.89
N TYR A 128 -2.65 -3.92 18.72
CA TYR A 128 -2.69 -5.17 19.47
C TYR A 128 -3.80 -6.13 19.04
N GLY A 129 -4.86 -5.64 18.39
CA GLY A 129 -6.05 -6.41 18.03
C GLY A 129 -6.04 -6.98 16.62
N ASN A 130 -5.17 -6.50 15.73
CA ASN A 130 -5.11 -6.94 14.34
C ASN A 130 -3.90 -7.86 14.11
N PRO A 131 -4.10 -9.18 13.91
CA PRO A 131 -2.97 -10.09 13.68
C PRO A 131 -2.27 -9.89 12.33
N ARG A 132 -2.88 -9.13 11.40
CA ARG A 132 -2.34 -8.90 10.05
C ARG A 132 -1.49 -7.63 9.96
N TYR A 133 -1.87 -6.57 10.68
CA TYR A 133 -1.19 -5.27 10.62
C TYR A 133 -0.72 -4.73 11.97
N GLY A 134 -1.18 -5.31 13.08
CA GLY A 134 -0.79 -4.85 14.41
C GLY A 134 0.67 -5.14 14.70
N GLU A 135 1.44 -4.13 15.09
CA GLU A 135 2.88 -4.28 15.35
C GLU A 135 3.19 -5.29 16.45
N MET A 136 2.25 -5.50 17.39
CA MET A 136 2.36 -6.55 18.41
C MET A 136 2.51 -7.95 17.79
N TRP A 137 1.96 -8.16 16.59
CA TRP A 137 1.93 -9.45 15.92
C TRP A 137 3.00 -9.57 14.82
N VAL A 138 3.18 -8.52 14.03
CA VAL A 138 4.04 -8.55 12.83
C VAL A 138 5.36 -7.81 12.99
N GLY A 139 5.61 -7.22 14.16
CA GLY A 139 6.77 -6.38 14.42
C GLY A 139 6.54 -4.92 14.02
N GLN A 140 7.56 -4.09 14.28
CA GLN A 140 7.50 -2.66 13.97
C GLN A 140 7.24 -2.44 12.46
N ARG A 141 6.18 -1.70 12.17
CA ARG A 141 5.85 -1.24 10.82
C ARG A 141 6.42 0.14 10.59
N GLU A 142 6.65 0.48 9.33
CA GLU A 142 7.12 1.80 8.96
C GLU A 142 6.00 2.85 9.06
N SER A 143 6.35 4.03 9.53
CA SER A 143 5.55 5.24 9.35
C SER A 143 5.63 5.71 7.89
N LEU A 144 4.77 6.66 7.53
CA LEU A 144 4.82 7.31 6.21
C LEU A 144 6.20 7.92 5.93
N GLU A 145 6.81 8.56 6.93
CA GLU A 145 8.12 9.22 6.81
C GLU A 145 9.26 8.21 6.68
N GLU A 146 9.27 7.15 7.50
CA GLU A 146 10.26 6.07 7.41
C GLU A 146 10.19 5.37 6.05
N MET A 147 8.99 5.06 5.56
CA MET A 147 8.80 4.43 4.24
C MET A 147 9.18 5.37 3.10
N ALA A 148 8.87 6.67 3.21
CA ALA A 148 9.30 7.66 2.22
C ALA A 148 10.83 7.74 2.13
N ALA A 149 11.52 7.69 3.27
CA ALA A 149 12.98 7.66 3.31
C ALA A 149 13.55 6.36 2.70
N LEU A 150 13.00 5.19 3.05
CA LEU A 150 13.42 3.89 2.54
C LEU A 150 13.23 3.75 1.02
N ALA A 151 12.04 4.08 0.52
CA ALA A 151 11.64 3.83 -0.86
C ALA A 151 11.93 5.02 -1.80
N GLN A 152 12.33 6.18 -1.26
CA GLN A 152 12.56 7.42 -2.02
C GLN A 152 11.33 7.76 -2.90
N LEU A 153 10.17 7.75 -2.26
CA LEU A 153 8.85 7.93 -2.85
C LEU A 153 8.00 8.82 -1.95
N HIS A 154 7.01 9.51 -2.53
CA HIS A 154 5.91 10.03 -1.71
C HIS A 154 5.12 8.85 -1.15
N THR A 155 4.55 9.03 0.03
CA THR A 155 3.77 8.00 0.70
C THR A 155 2.43 8.56 1.18
N ALA A 156 1.42 7.70 1.19
CA ALA A 156 0.09 8.00 1.72
C ALA A 156 -0.53 6.73 2.33
N SER A 157 -1.52 6.91 3.21
CA SER A 157 -2.28 5.76 3.73
C SER A 157 -3.07 5.11 2.61
N ILE A 158 -3.13 3.77 2.61
CA ILE A 158 -3.96 2.99 1.69
C ILE A 158 -5.44 3.36 1.78
N ASP A 159 -5.89 3.84 2.93
CA ASP A 159 -7.26 4.31 3.14
C ASP A 159 -7.61 5.54 2.28
N GLU A 160 -6.60 6.31 1.85
CA GLU A 160 -6.78 7.50 1.02
C GLU A 160 -6.84 7.16 -0.48
N LEU A 161 -6.39 5.97 -0.89
CA LEU A 161 -6.25 5.56 -2.29
C LEU A 161 -7.57 5.65 -3.05
N GLU A 162 -8.63 5.09 -2.50
CA GLU A 162 -9.93 5.01 -3.17
C GLU A 162 -10.51 6.40 -3.45
N ALA A 163 -10.47 7.30 -2.46
CA ALA A 163 -10.91 8.68 -2.63
C ALA A 163 -10.04 9.44 -3.65
N ALA A 164 -8.73 9.25 -3.62
CA ALA A 164 -7.80 9.88 -4.55
C ALA A 164 -8.06 9.44 -6.01
N LEU A 165 -8.21 8.13 -6.24
CA LEU A 165 -8.48 7.56 -7.56
C LEU A 165 -9.86 7.95 -8.08
N GLN A 166 -10.89 7.90 -7.24
CA GLN A 166 -12.26 8.23 -7.62
C GLN A 166 -12.37 9.69 -8.11
N LYS A 167 -11.72 10.63 -7.41
CA LYS A 167 -11.76 12.06 -7.75
C LYS A 167 -11.28 12.36 -9.17
N MET A 168 -10.34 11.57 -9.67
CA MET A 168 -9.67 11.81 -10.96
C MET A 168 -9.95 10.72 -12.00
N ALA A 169 -10.85 9.78 -11.71
CA ALA A 169 -11.11 8.62 -12.55
C ALA A 169 -11.60 9.02 -13.95
N SER A 170 -12.49 10.02 -14.05
CA SER A 170 -13.09 10.44 -15.32
C SER A 170 -12.25 11.42 -16.14
N GLN A 171 -11.16 11.96 -15.57
CA GLN A 171 -10.38 13.05 -16.16
C GLN A 171 -9.04 12.61 -16.73
N THR A 172 -8.48 11.51 -16.20
CA THR A 172 -7.11 11.09 -16.50
C THR A 172 -7.13 9.70 -17.13
N PRO A 173 -6.65 9.53 -18.38
CA PRO A 173 -6.41 8.19 -18.94
C PRO A 173 -5.57 7.41 -17.94
N THR A 174 -5.96 6.17 -17.64
CA THR A 174 -5.32 5.43 -16.55
C THR A 174 -5.08 4.00 -16.98
N ARG A 175 -3.88 3.50 -16.69
CA ARG A 175 -3.48 2.10 -16.88
C ARG A 175 -3.26 1.42 -15.55
N MET A 176 -3.75 0.20 -15.42
CA MET A 176 -3.55 -0.61 -14.22
C MET A 176 -3.03 -1.99 -14.55
N LEU A 177 -2.12 -2.49 -13.73
CA LEU A 177 -1.78 -3.91 -13.70
C LEU A 177 -2.89 -4.71 -13.00
N ARG A 178 -3.89 -5.13 -13.78
CA ARG A 178 -5.21 -5.58 -13.29
C ARG A 178 -5.16 -6.91 -12.56
N GLU A 179 -4.32 -7.84 -12.99
CA GLU A 179 -4.24 -9.20 -12.48
C GLU A 179 -3.80 -9.25 -11.01
N THR A 180 -3.09 -8.21 -10.56
CA THR A 180 -2.55 -8.15 -9.21
C THR A 180 -3.61 -7.75 -8.18
N ASP A 181 -4.58 -6.93 -8.59
CA ASP A 181 -5.75 -6.57 -7.77
C ASP A 181 -7.04 -6.42 -8.62
N PRO A 182 -7.75 -7.53 -8.88
CA PRO A 182 -8.99 -7.49 -9.63
C PRO A 182 -10.10 -6.68 -8.97
N LYS A 183 -10.08 -6.53 -7.63
CA LYS A 183 -11.12 -5.77 -6.91
C LYS A 183 -10.97 -4.28 -7.18
N LEU A 184 -9.74 -3.76 -7.07
CA LEU A 184 -9.45 -2.37 -7.39
C LEU A 184 -9.69 -2.08 -8.89
N ALA A 185 -9.34 -3.01 -9.78
CA ALA A 185 -9.60 -2.88 -11.22
C ALA A 185 -11.10 -2.70 -11.52
N ASN A 186 -11.96 -3.52 -10.89
CA ASN A 186 -13.42 -3.40 -11.04
C ASN A 186 -13.97 -2.06 -10.52
N LYS A 187 -13.43 -1.56 -9.40
CA LYS A 187 -13.81 -0.23 -8.86
C LYS A 187 -13.44 0.90 -9.83
N LEU A 188 -12.22 0.86 -10.38
CA LEU A 188 -11.76 1.83 -11.35
C LEU A 188 -12.64 1.86 -12.60
N ASP A 189 -13.01 0.69 -13.14
CA ASP A 189 -13.89 0.63 -14.31
C ASP A 189 -15.27 1.23 -14.04
N ALA A 190 -15.80 1.00 -12.84
CA ALA A 190 -17.06 1.57 -12.39
C ALA A 190 -16.99 3.11 -12.30
N TRP A 191 -15.88 3.67 -11.81
CA TRP A 191 -15.70 5.12 -11.72
C TRP A 191 -15.44 5.78 -13.09
N ARG A 192 -14.86 5.06 -14.05
CA ARG A 192 -14.57 5.58 -15.40
C ARG A 192 -15.72 5.47 -16.39
N GLY A 193 -16.58 4.45 -16.26
CA GLY A 193 -17.68 4.21 -17.19
C GLY A 193 -17.36 3.32 -18.41
N ARG A 194 -16.37 2.39 -18.34
CA ARG A 194 -15.85 1.39 -19.35
C ARG A 194 -14.78 1.91 -20.35
N ALA A 195 -13.82 1.14 -20.95
CA ALA A 195 -13.50 -0.30 -21.06
C ALA A 195 -11.97 -0.58 -21.16
N GLU A 196 -11.57 -1.82 -20.87
CA GLU A 196 -10.22 -2.43 -20.68
C GLU A 196 -9.11 -2.21 -21.74
N GLN A 197 -9.37 -1.53 -22.86
CA GLN A 197 -8.49 -1.59 -24.05
C GLN A 197 -7.08 -0.97 -23.85
N GLN A 198 -6.88 -0.10 -22.86
CA GLN A 198 -5.58 0.55 -22.59
C GLN A 198 -4.69 -0.25 -21.61
N ASP A 199 -5.23 -1.23 -20.88
CA ASP A 199 -4.49 -1.92 -19.81
C ASP A 199 -3.58 -3.06 -20.34
N ALA A 200 -3.86 -3.59 -21.53
CA ALA A 200 -3.20 -4.78 -22.07
C ALA A 200 -1.67 -4.63 -22.26
N GLU A 201 -1.17 -3.41 -22.43
CA GLU A 201 0.26 -3.13 -22.63
C GLU A 201 1.08 -3.15 -21.33
N LEU A 202 0.45 -3.20 -20.15
CA LEU A 202 1.17 -3.43 -18.88
C LEU A 202 1.46 -4.91 -18.63
N VAL A 203 0.79 -5.81 -19.36
CA VAL A 203 0.97 -7.26 -19.32
C VAL A 203 1.87 -7.65 -20.50
N VAL A 204 3.15 -7.30 -20.46
CA VAL A 204 4.10 -7.79 -21.47
C VAL A 204 4.71 -9.11 -21.01
N THR A 205 4.49 -10.14 -21.83
CA THR A 205 4.99 -11.51 -21.74
C THR A 205 6.51 -11.61 -21.60
#